data_AF-A0A914W8Z2-F1
#
_entry.id   AF-A0A914W8Z2-F1
#
_cell.length_a   1.000
_cell.length_b   1.000
_cell.length_c   1.000
_cell.angle_alpha   90.00
_cell.angle_beta   90.00
_cell.angle_gamma   90.00
#
_symmetry.space_group_name_H-M   'P 1'
#
loop_
_entity.id
_entity.type
_entity.pdbx_description
1 polymer ?
#
loop_
_entity_poly.entity_id
_entity_poly.type
_entity_poly.pdbx_seq_one_letter_code
_entity_poly.pdbx_strand_id
1 'polypeptide(L)'
;MQSCRVALWADGGSRRLPVTTSLPAAMRKRRRWTSVLLIVGVLGCLVFVGYLSTCTEVSYFVQLNKFDGSRSPRELARFASSTGCSQTEPDIPECETIHVGIVCAGFDSAARTSTLVKSLLYHRRHPLHLHLVVDNSSHLVLERLFETWQLPAVAVSLYDSEAVVEQVSWIPNRHYSGIYGLLKLTLPDVLPTDLDKVRIFD
;
A
#
# COMPACT_ATOMS: atom_id res chain seq x y z
N MET A 1 -76.55 -14.13 42.91
CA MET A 1 -76.51 -12.74 43.41
C MET A 1 -75.53 -12.67 44.57
N GLN A 2 -74.64 -11.67 44.54
CA GLN A 2 -73.71 -11.22 45.60
C GLN A 2 -72.63 -12.25 46.02
N SER A 3 -71.35 -11.91 46.14
CA SER A 3 -70.78 -10.70 46.73
C SER A 3 -69.39 -10.40 46.15
N CYS A 4 -69.05 -9.12 46.02
CA CYS A 4 -67.85 -8.58 45.38
C CYS A 4 -67.06 -7.76 46.40
N ARG A 5 -65.79 -8.14 46.63
CA ARG A 5 -64.64 -7.38 47.22
C ARG A 5 -64.91 -6.67 48.57
N VAL A 6 -63.98 -6.19 49.39
CA VAL A 6 -62.58 -5.72 49.42
C VAL A 6 -62.19 -5.97 50.92
N ALA A 7 -60.96 -6.22 51.37
CA ALA A 7 -59.95 -5.18 51.49
C ALA A 7 -58.66 -5.72 52.13
N LEU A 8 -57.59 -5.18 51.58
CA LEU A 8 -56.20 -5.24 51.99
C LEU A 8 -55.89 -3.94 52.78
N TRP A 9 -54.74 -3.95 53.45
CA TRP A 9 -54.04 -2.87 54.20
C TRP A 9 -54.37 -2.75 55.69
N ALA A 10 -53.46 -2.47 56.59
CA ALA A 10 -51.99 -2.48 56.66
C ALA A 10 -51.64 -2.05 58.09
N ASP A 11 -50.62 -2.62 58.74
CA ASP A 11 -49.65 -1.84 59.54
C ASP A 11 -48.48 -2.71 60.03
N GLY A 12 -47.33 -2.09 60.32
CA GLY A 12 -46.42 -2.59 61.38
C GLY A 12 -44.95 -2.86 61.05
N GLY A 13 -44.15 -1.82 60.86
CA GLY A 13 -42.95 -1.58 61.69
C GLY A 13 -41.63 -2.40 61.52
N SER A 14 -40.68 -1.78 60.80
CA SER A 14 -39.30 -1.48 61.23
C SER A 14 -38.23 -2.59 61.40
N ARG A 15 -37.28 -2.62 60.45
CA ARG A 15 -35.84 -2.48 60.75
C ARG A 15 -35.05 -2.08 59.48
N ARG A 16 -34.58 -0.83 59.45
CA ARG A 16 -33.71 -0.28 58.41
C ARG A 16 -32.28 -0.82 58.58
N LEU A 17 -31.73 -1.41 57.53
CA LEU A 17 -30.28 -1.52 57.32
C LEU A 17 -29.91 -0.58 56.16
N PRO A 18 -28.94 0.34 56.34
CA PRO A 18 -28.47 1.16 55.23
C PRO A 18 -27.47 0.33 54.41
N VAL A 19 -27.88 -0.13 53.22
CA VAL A 19 -26.92 -0.60 52.22
C VAL A 19 -26.44 0.62 51.44
N THR A 20 -25.53 1.38 52.06
CA THR A 20 -24.71 2.37 51.39
C THR A 20 -23.54 1.65 50.72
N THR A 21 -23.74 1.13 49.50
CA THR A 21 -22.61 0.77 48.63
C THR A 21 -22.19 2.00 47.82
N SER A 22 -21.74 3.05 48.53
CA SER A 22 -20.89 4.06 47.91
C SER A 22 -19.54 3.42 47.63
N LEU A 23 -19.29 3.06 46.36
CA LEU A 23 -17.94 2.74 45.88
C LEU A 23 -16.97 3.86 46.29
N PRO A 24 -15.80 3.55 46.86
CA PRO A 24 -14.91 4.55 47.43
C PRO A 24 -14.47 5.57 46.36
N ALA A 25 -14.64 6.86 46.66
CA ALA A 25 -14.28 7.99 45.80
C ALA A 25 -12.80 7.97 45.31
N ALA A 26 -11.93 7.23 46.00
CA ALA A 26 -10.54 7.01 45.64
C ALA A 26 -10.35 6.26 44.30
N MET A 27 -11.29 5.41 43.88
CA MET A 27 -11.16 4.63 42.63
C MET A 27 -11.61 5.38 41.37
N ARG A 28 -12.39 6.46 41.51
CA ARG A 28 -12.86 7.28 40.37
C ARG A 28 -11.77 8.21 39.83
N LYS A 29 -10.89 8.69 40.71
CA LYS A 29 -9.72 9.51 40.36
C LYS A 29 -8.66 8.66 39.68
N ARG A 30 -8.32 7.48 40.23
CA ARG A 30 -7.34 6.57 39.62
C ARG A 30 -7.70 6.16 38.19
N ARG A 31 -8.99 5.90 37.92
CA ARG A 31 -9.50 5.58 36.57
C ARG A 31 -9.41 6.75 35.57
N ARG A 32 -9.64 8.00 36.03
CA ARG A 32 -9.49 9.19 35.19
C ARG A 32 -8.04 9.45 34.81
N TRP A 33 -7.10 9.25 35.74
CA TRP A 33 -5.67 9.43 35.48
C TRP A 33 -5.12 8.32 34.59
N THR A 34 -5.56 7.07 34.76
CA THR A 34 -5.21 5.99 33.82
C THR A 34 -5.76 6.24 32.41
N SER A 35 -6.98 6.77 32.27
CA SER A 35 -7.53 7.12 30.96
C SER A 35 -6.80 8.28 30.29
N VAL A 36 -6.40 9.31 31.06
CA VAL A 36 -5.59 10.43 30.54
C VAL A 36 -4.21 9.94 30.08
N LEU A 37 -3.55 9.08 30.86
CA LEU A 37 -2.26 8.50 30.48
C LEU A 37 -2.35 7.65 29.21
N LEU A 38 -3.42 6.87 29.04
CA LEU A 38 -3.65 6.11 27.81
C LEU A 38 -3.87 7.02 26.60
N ILE A 39 -4.67 8.09 26.74
CA ILE A 39 -4.92 9.02 25.63
C ILE A 39 -3.62 9.73 25.23
N VAL A 40 -2.83 10.22 26.20
CA VAL A 40 -1.54 10.87 25.91
C VAL A 40 -0.57 9.88 25.26
N GLY A 41 -0.54 8.64 25.72
CA GLY A 41 0.27 7.57 25.10
C GLY A 41 -0.14 7.29 23.65
N VAL A 42 -1.44 7.17 23.38
CA VAL A 42 -1.96 6.95 22.01
C VAL A 42 -1.69 8.16 21.12
N LEU A 43 -1.91 9.39 21.60
CA LEU A 43 -1.64 10.60 20.84
C LEU A 43 -0.14 10.74 20.51
N GLY A 44 0.72 10.46 21.50
CA GLY A 44 2.18 10.43 21.30
C GLY A 44 2.60 9.36 20.30
N CYS A 45 1.99 8.17 20.35
CA CYS A 45 2.24 7.10 19.38
C CYS A 45 1.81 7.51 17.96
N LEU A 46 0.64 8.10 17.80
CA LEU A 46 0.15 8.59 16.50
C LEU A 46 1.06 9.68 15.91
N VAL A 47 1.51 10.63 16.74
CA VAL A 47 2.45 11.67 16.31
C VAL A 47 3.81 11.06 15.92
N PHE A 48 4.31 10.11 16.70
CA PHE A 48 5.59 9.44 16.42
C PHE A 48 5.53 8.61 15.13
N VAL A 49 4.46 7.84 14.93
CA VAL A 49 4.25 7.06 13.70
C VAL A 49 4.06 7.98 12.49
N GLY A 50 3.30 9.07 12.65
CA GLY A 50 3.15 10.08 11.60
C GLY A 50 4.49 10.74 11.23
N TYR A 51 5.31 11.06 12.23
CA TYR A 51 6.63 11.64 12.02
C TYR A 51 7.60 10.67 11.33
N LEU A 52 7.64 9.40 11.76
CA LEU A 52 8.45 8.40 11.08
C LEU A 52 7.99 8.18 9.63
N SER A 53 6.68 8.18 9.38
CA SER A 53 6.13 8.06 8.03
C SER A 53 6.54 9.23 7.13
N THR A 54 6.43 10.48 7.61
CA THR A 54 6.87 11.65 6.82
C THR A 54 8.38 11.69 6.63
N CYS A 55 9.17 11.30 7.64
CA CYS A 55 10.63 11.18 7.51
C CYS A 55 11.04 10.11 6.49
N THR A 56 10.33 8.98 6.44
CA THR A 56 10.63 7.95 5.43
C THR A 56 10.37 8.46 4.02
N GLU A 57 9.21 9.08 3.74
CA GLU A 57 8.89 9.61 2.41
C GLU A 57 9.87 10.71 1.96
N VAL A 58 10.26 11.63 2.86
CA VAL A 58 11.27 12.67 2.55
C VAL A 58 12.65 12.06 2.29
N SER A 59 13.06 11.05 3.08
CA SER A 59 14.33 10.37 2.88
C SER A 59 14.35 9.60 1.55
N TYR A 60 13.24 8.97 1.17
CA TYR A 60 13.10 8.31 -0.13
C TYR A 60 13.20 9.32 -1.28
N PHE A 61 12.48 10.45 -1.20
CA PHE A 61 12.54 11.50 -2.21
C PHE A 61 13.96 12.09 -2.37
N VAL A 62 14.64 12.38 -1.26
CA VAL A 62 16.02 12.88 -1.28
C VAL A 62 17.00 11.85 -1.87
N GLN A 63 16.80 10.57 -1.61
CA GLN A 63 17.67 9.52 -2.12
C GLN A 63 17.45 9.25 -3.62
N LEU A 64 16.21 9.36 -4.10
CA LEU A 64 15.88 9.26 -5.54
C LEU A 64 16.49 10.41 -6.34
N ASN A 65 16.42 11.64 -5.84
CA ASN A 65 16.98 12.81 -6.52
C ASN A 65 18.51 12.94 -6.37
N LYS A 66 19.12 12.24 -5.41
CA LYS A 66 20.59 12.16 -5.28
C LYS A 66 21.22 11.07 -6.13
N PHE A 67 20.44 10.24 -6.82
CA PHE A 67 20.99 9.21 -7.71
C PHE A 67 21.46 9.86 -9.02
N ASP A 68 22.51 10.68 -8.90
CA ASP A 68 23.31 11.14 -10.01
C ASP A 68 24.39 10.07 -10.28
N GLY A 69 24.52 9.67 -11.54
CA GLY A 69 25.17 8.43 -12.02
C GLY A 69 26.68 8.31 -11.81
N SER A 70 27.18 8.57 -10.61
CA SER A 70 28.62 8.67 -10.30
C SER A 70 29.16 7.56 -9.39
N ARG A 71 28.35 6.58 -8.98
CA ARG A 71 28.90 5.38 -8.31
C ARG A 71 29.61 4.51 -9.33
N SER A 72 30.94 4.63 -9.34
CA SER A 72 31.89 3.83 -10.10
C SER A 72 31.47 2.35 -10.19
N PRO A 73 31.23 1.80 -11.39
CA PRO A 73 30.87 0.38 -11.61
C PRO A 73 31.84 -0.62 -10.98
N ARG A 74 33.06 -0.18 -10.62
CA ARG A 74 34.15 -1.01 -10.12
C ARG A 74 33.98 -1.52 -8.68
N GLU A 75 33.12 -0.91 -7.87
CA GLU A 75 32.88 -1.43 -6.51
C GLU A 75 31.84 -2.55 -6.49
N LEU A 76 30.90 -2.55 -7.42
CA LEU A 76 29.82 -3.54 -7.46
C LEU A 76 30.23 -4.84 -8.17
N ALA A 77 31.09 -4.75 -9.17
CA ALA A 77 31.74 -5.91 -9.79
C ALA A 77 32.63 -6.70 -8.80
N ARG A 78 33.21 -6.02 -7.80
CA ARG A 78 34.06 -6.67 -6.78
C ARG A 78 33.28 -7.58 -5.83
N PHE A 79 31.99 -7.32 -5.59
CA PHE A 79 31.16 -8.16 -4.72
C PHE A 79 30.62 -9.39 -5.47
N ALA A 80 30.22 -9.21 -6.74
CA ALA A 80 29.72 -10.30 -7.59
C ALA A 80 30.78 -11.36 -7.93
N SER A 81 32.07 -11.01 -7.89
CA SER A 81 33.17 -11.96 -8.13
C SER A 81 33.37 -12.99 -7.00
N SER A 82 32.65 -12.88 -5.87
CA SER A 82 32.82 -13.80 -4.73
C SER A 82 31.84 -14.99 -4.71
N THR A 83 30.81 -14.98 -5.56
CA THR A 83 29.87 -16.11 -5.69
C THR A 83 29.74 -16.49 -7.16
N GLY A 84 30.41 -17.58 -7.52
CA GLY A 84 30.38 -18.17 -8.86
C GLY A 84 28.97 -18.64 -9.24
N CYS A 85 28.23 -17.78 -9.92
CA CYS A 85 27.16 -18.17 -10.83
C CYS A 85 27.33 -17.32 -12.09
N SER A 86 27.86 -17.95 -13.13
CA SER A 86 28.01 -17.34 -14.46
C SER A 86 26.63 -17.28 -15.11
N GLN A 87 25.87 -16.23 -14.81
CA GLN A 87 24.83 -15.78 -15.73
C GLN A 87 25.49 -14.76 -16.64
N THR A 88 25.68 -15.13 -17.91
CA THR A 88 26.01 -14.18 -18.97
C THR A 88 24.74 -13.37 -19.24
N GLU A 89 24.41 -12.46 -18.34
CA GLU A 89 23.46 -11.39 -18.66
C GLU A 89 24.17 -10.54 -19.72
N PRO A 90 23.55 -10.31 -20.90
CA PRO A 90 24.17 -9.48 -21.92
C PRO A 90 24.53 -8.14 -21.30
N ASP A 91 25.77 -7.70 -21.51
CA ASP A 91 26.30 -6.43 -21.02
C ASP A 91 25.48 -5.33 -21.70
N ILE A 92 24.42 -4.87 -21.02
CA ILE A 92 23.54 -3.83 -21.52
C ILE A 92 24.43 -2.59 -21.69
N PRO A 93 24.55 -2.03 -22.91
CA PRO A 93 25.38 -0.86 -23.11
C PRO A 93 24.98 0.23 -22.12
N GLU A 94 25.98 0.82 -21.47
CA GLU A 94 25.80 1.90 -20.51
C GLU A 94 24.93 2.97 -21.20
N CYS A 95 23.70 3.16 -20.71
CA CYS A 95 22.63 4.06 -21.20
C CYS A 95 21.46 3.44 -22.00
N GLU A 96 21.34 2.12 -22.18
CA GLU A 96 20.09 1.55 -22.74
C GLU A 96 18.92 1.66 -21.74
N THR A 97 17.75 2.09 -22.24
CA THR A 97 16.53 2.20 -21.43
C THR A 97 15.93 0.82 -21.21
N ILE A 98 15.71 0.46 -19.94
CA ILE A 98 15.05 -0.80 -19.59
C ILE A 98 13.54 -0.60 -19.63
N HIS A 99 12.89 -1.29 -20.56
CA HIS A 99 11.44 -1.35 -20.66
C HIS A 99 10.85 -2.36 -19.67
N VAL A 100 9.95 -1.88 -18.82
CA VAL A 100 9.28 -2.64 -17.76
C VAL A 100 7.78 -2.58 -17.99
N GLY A 101 7.13 -3.73 -18.12
CA GLY A 101 5.68 -3.85 -18.27
C GLY A 101 5.02 -4.29 -16.96
N ILE A 102 3.99 -3.58 -16.51
CA ILE A 102 3.22 -3.92 -15.30
C ILE A 102 1.74 -3.80 -15.61
N VAL A 103 0.96 -4.78 -15.18
CA VAL A 103 -0.51 -4.71 -15.23
C VAL A 103 -0.99 -4.23 -13.87
N CYS A 104 -1.60 -3.04 -13.84
CA CYS A 104 -2.14 -2.41 -12.64
C CYS A 104 -3.64 -2.20 -12.82
N ALA A 105 -4.42 -3.26 -12.63
CA ALA A 105 -5.87 -3.19 -12.72
C ALA A 105 -6.55 -3.86 -11.52
N GLY A 106 -7.62 -3.22 -11.04
CA GLY A 106 -8.42 -3.71 -9.92
C GLY A 106 -8.10 -3.01 -8.58
N PHE A 107 -8.83 -3.41 -7.54
CA PHE A 107 -8.78 -2.76 -6.23
C PHE A 107 -7.38 -2.83 -5.60
N ASP A 108 -6.88 -1.69 -5.11
CA ASP A 108 -5.57 -1.56 -4.45
C ASP A 108 -4.34 -1.89 -5.33
N SER A 109 -4.55 -2.10 -6.64
CA SER A 109 -3.46 -2.40 -7.57
C SER A 109 -2.47 -1.23 -7.72
N ALA A 110 -2.97 0.02 -7.69
CA ALA A 110 -2.14 1.22 -7.76
C ALA A 110 -1.17 1.33 -6.56
N ALA A 111 -1.63 0.99 -5.35
CA ALA A 111 -0.78 1.02 -4.16
C ALA A 111 0.34 -0.02 -4.26
N ARG A 112 0.03 -1.26 -4.65
CA ARG A 112 1.01 -2.33 -4.86
C ARG A 112 2.03 -1.97 -5.94
N THR A 113 1.54 -1.45 -7.06
CA THR A 113 2.38 -0.97 -8.17
C THR A 113 3.32 0.14 -7.70
N SER A 114 2.84 1.08 -6.89
CA SER A 114 3.70 2.14 -6.35
C SER A 114 4.84 1.60 -5.47
N THR A 115 4.57 0.55 -4.68
CA THR A 115 5.60 -0.12 -3.88
C THR A 115 6.63 -0.84 -4.76
N LEU A 116 6.17 -1.57 -5.77
CA LEU A 116 7.05 -2.24 -6.73
C LEU A 116 7.93 -1.22 -7.47
N VAL A 117 7.33 -0.13 -7.95
CA VAL A 117 8.05 0.93 -8.64
C VAL A 117 9.08 1.58 -7.70
N LYS A 118 8.74 1.91 -6.44
CA LYS A 118 9.72 2.41 -5.45
C LYS A 118 10.91 1.45 -5.31
N SER A 119 10.65 0.14 -5.23
CA SER A 119 11.70 -0.88 -5.13
C SER A 119 12.58 -0.93 -6.39
N LEU A 120 11.99 -0.89 -7.58
CA LEU A 120 12.73 -0.81 -8.85
C LEU A 120 13.61 0.44 -8.89
N LEU A 121 13.04 1.58 -8.51
CA LEU A 121 13.76 2.86 -8.51
C LEU A 121 14.91 2.88 -7.49
N TYR A 122 14.78 2.18 -6.38
CA TYR A 122 15.85 2.07 -5.40
C TYR A 122 17.04 1.25 -5.90
N HIS A 123 16.80 0.22 -6.71
CA HIS A 123 17.84 -0.71 -7.18
C HIS A 123 18.31 -0.45 -8.62
N ARG A 124 17.69 0.47 -9.36
CA ARG A 124 18.02 0.73 -10.77
C ARG A 124 19.42 1.33 -10.92
N ARG A 125 20.08 0.94 -12.01
CA ARG A 125 21.31 1.57 -12.51
C ARG A 125 21.14 2.23 -13.89
N HIS A 126 20.03 1.95 -14.55
CA HIS A 126 19.72 2.36 -15.92
C HIS A 126 18.46 3.24 -15.95
N PRO A 127 18.27 4.05 -17.01
CA PRO A 127 17.00 4.70 -17.27
C PRO A 127 15.90 3.65 -17.45
N LEU A 128 14.69 3.96 -16.98
CA LEU A 128 13.55 3.06 -17.03
C LEU A 128 12.44 3.65 -17.89
N HIS A 129 11.77 2.81 -18.67
CA HIS A 129 10.48 3.12 -19.27
C HIS A 129 9.44 2.16 -18.72
N LEU A 130 8.52 2.68 -17.91
CA LEU A 130 7.43 1.93 -17.31
C LEU A 130 6.22 1.95 -18.24
N HIS A 131 5.80 0.78 -18.70
CA HIS A 131 4.57 0.56 -19.46
C HIS A 131 3.52 -0.03 -18.51
N LEU A 132 2.51 0.77 -18.16
CA LEU A 132 1.51 0.39 -17.18
C LEU A 132 0.16 0.21 -17.87
N VAL A 133 -0.38 -1.01 -17.83
CA VAL A 133 -1.75 -1.30 -18.30
C VAL A 133 -2.68 -1.08 -17.12
N VAL A 134 -3.54 -0.08 -17.20
CA VAL A 134 -4.32 0.45 -16.07
C VAL A 134 -5.81 0.46 -16.35
N ASP A 135 -6.62 0.28 -15.30
CA ASP A 135 -8.04 0.62 -15.36
C ASP A 135 -8.25 2.11 -15.07
N ASN A 136 -9.45 2.64 -15.37
CA ASN A 136 -9.76 4.05 -15.18
C ASN A 136 -9.49 4.55 -13.74
N SER A 137 -9.75 3.72 -12.73
CA SER A 137 -9.52 4.12 -11.33
C SER A 137 -8.03 4.21 -11.00
N SER A 138 -7.23 3.25 -11.45
CA SER A 138 -5.77 3.24 -11.24
C SER A 138 -5.05 4.28 -12.09
N HIS A 139 -5.57 4.61 -13.28
CA HIS A 139 -5.02 5.64 -14.16
C HIS A 139 -4.91 6.98 -13.43
N LEU A 140 -6.02 7.44 -12.84
CA LEU A 140 -6.06 8.72 -12.10
C LEU A 140 -5.06 8.77 -10.94
N VAL A 141 -4.88 7.64 -10.24
CA VAL A 141 -3.97 7.56 -9.09
C VAL A 141 -2.52 7.57 -9.56
N LEU A 142 -2.18 6.72 -10.54
CA LEU A 142 -0.82 6.57 -11.03
C LEU A 142 -0.35 7.82 -11.80
N GLU A 143 -1.21 8.41 -12.61
CA GLU A 143 -0.92 9.67 -13.32
C GLU A 143 -0.52 10.76 -12.31
N ARG A 144 -1.36 11.05 -11.31
CA ARG A 144 -1.03 12.02 -10.27
C ARG A 144 0.22 11.65 -9.47
N LEU A 145 0.43 10.36 -9.21
CA LEU A 145 1.60 9.88 -8.47
C LEU A 145 2.89 10.16 -9.25
N PHE A 146 2.95 9.83 -10.54
CA PHE A 146 4.14 10.08 -11.34
C PHE A 146 4.35 11.57 -11.64
N GLU A 147 3.28 12.34 -11.84
CA GLU A 147 3.34 13.80 -11.94
C GLU A 147 3.96 14.45 -10.70
N THR A 148 3.58 13.97 -9.51
CA THR A 148 4.07 14.52 -8.24
C THR A 148 5.47 14.04 -7.89
N TRP A 149 5.85 12.82 -8.28
CA TRP A 149 7.19 12.30 -7.98
C TRP A 149 8.30 12.95 -8.83
N GLN A 150 7.99 13.42 -10.05
CA GLN A 150 8.93 14.13 -10.94
C GLN A 150 10.28 13.42 -11.07
N LEU A 151 10.24 12.12 -11.37
CA LEU A 151 11.44 11.27 -11.35
C LEU A 151 12.38 11.54 -12.53
N PRO A 152 13.69 11.71 -12.29
CA PRO A 152 14.66 11.82 -13.38
C PRO A 152 14.89 10.48 -14.07
N ALA A 153 15.10 10.50 -15.39
CA ALA A 153 15.41 9.34 -16.23
C ALA A 153 14.42 8.17 -16.10
N VAL A 154 13.14 8.49 -15.89
CA VAL A 154 12.01 7.55 -15.91
C VAL A 154 10.96 8.08 -16.86
N ALA A 155 10.63 7.31 -17.88
CA ALA A 155 9.46 7.53 -18.73
C ALA A 155 8.32 6.62 -18.27
N VAL A 156 7.08 7.09 -18.35
CA VAL A 156 5.89 6.31 -18.01
C VAL A 156 4.89 6.42 -19.15
N SER A 157 4.38 5.28 -19.59
CA SER A 157 3.29 5.19 -20.56
C SER A 157 2.14 4.41 -19.94
N LEU A 158 0.97 5.04 -19.89
CA LEU A 158 -0.27 4.45 -19.38
C LEU A 158 -1.12 3.96 -20.54
N TYR A 159 -1.59 2.72 -20.45
CA TYR A 159 -2.46 2.10 -21.45
C TYR A 159 -3.78 1.70 -20.79
N ASP A 160 -4.89 1.98 -21.45
CA ASP A 160 -6.20 1.62 -20.94
C ASP A 160 -6.46 0.11 -21.10
N SER A 161 -6.74 -0.55 -19.99
CA SER A 161 -7.11 -1.96 -19.95
C SER A 161 -8.48 -2.22 -20.57
N GLU A 162 -9.42 -1.28 -20.51
CA GLU A 162 -10.80 -1.49 -20.99
C GLU A 162 -10.84 -1.85 -22.48
N ALA A 163 -9.86 -1.37 -23.27
CA ALA A 163 -9.73 -1.67 -24.69
C ALA A 163 -9.45 -3.16 -25.00
N VAL A 164 -8.91 -3.91 -24.05
CA VAL A 164 -8.45 -5.30 -24.25
C VAL A 164 -9.09 -6.32 -23.32
N VAL A 165 -9.88 -5.88 -22.33
CA VAL A 165 -10.59 -6.77 -21.38
C VAL A 165 -11.41 -7.84 -22.11
N GLU A 166 -12.10 -7.48 -23.20
CA GLU A 166 -12.98 -8.42 -23.91
C GLU A 166 -12.23 -9.55 -24.61
N GLN A 167 -10.93 -9.40 -24.87
CA GLN A 167 -10.12 -10.46 -25.48
C GLN A 167 -9.89 -11.65 -24.54
N VAL A 168 -10.01 -11.43 -23.23
CA VAL A 168 -9.77 -12.43 -22.19
C VAL A 168 -11.00 -12.71 -21.33
N SER A 169 -12.07 -11.94 -21.48
CA SER A 169 -13.31 -12.06 -20.69
C SER A 169 -14.03 -13.39 -20.86
N TRP A 170 -13.85 -14.04 -22.01
CA TRP A 170 -14.42 -15.36 -22.29
C TRP A 170 -13.77 -16.49 -21.48
N ILE A 171 -12.58 -16.27 -20.90
CA ILE A 171 -11.86 -17.30 -20.14
C ILE A 171 -12.43 -17.36 -18.72
N PRO A 172 -13.02 -18.49 -18.30
CA PRO A 172 -13.60 -18.60 -16.96
C PRO A 172 -12.50 -18.53 -15.88
N ASN A 173 -12.69 -17.68 -14.87
CA ASN A 173 -11.74 -17.53 -13.77
C ASN A 173 -12.43 -17.60 -12.38
N ARG A 174 -11.77 -18.25 -11.41
CA ARG A 174 -12.16 -18.30 -9.99
C ARG A 174 -11.13 -17.68 -9.05
N HIS A 175 -10.04 -17.14 -9.60
CA HIS A 175 -9.00 -16.46 -8.84
C HIS A 175 -9.50 -15.12 -8.32
N TYR A 176 -9.03 -14.70 -7.13
CA TYR A 176 -9.47 -13.44 -6.51
C TYR A 176 -9.09 -12.21 -7.34
N SER A 177 -8.00 -12.28 -8.13
CA SER A 177 -7.63 -11.19 -9.07
C SER A 177 -8.57 -11.07 -10.27
N GLY A 178 -9.49 -12.03 -10.44
CA GLY A 178 -10.48 -12.03 -11.53
C GLY A 178 -9.84 -11.86 -12.91
N ILE A 179 -10.51 -11.12 -13.77
CA ILE A 179 -10.08 -10.87 -15.15
C ILE A 179 -8.76 -10.10 -15.24
N TYR A 180 -8.43 -9.30 -14.22
CA TYR A 180 -7.22 -8.47 -14.22
C TYR A 180 -5.92 -9.29 -14.21
N GLY A 181 -5.94 -10.48 -13.63
CA GLY A 181 -4.80 -11.41 -13.72
C GLY A 181 -4.56 -11.93 -15.14
N LEU A 182 -5.62 -12.00 -15.96
CA LEU A 182 -5.57 -12.48 -17.34
C LEU A 182 -5.12 -11.41 -18.34
N LEU A 183 -5.22 -10.12 -17.99
CA LEU A 183 -4.74 -9.01 -18.81
C LEU A 183 -3.24 -9.09 -19.14
N LYS A 184 -2.46 -9.86 -18.38
CA LYS A 184 -1.06 -10.13 -18.73
C LYS A 184 -0.92 -10.84 -20.09
N LEU A 185 -1.95 -11.57 -20.53
CA LEU A 185 -1.97 -12.26 -21.82
C LEU A 185 -2.15 -11.30 -23.00
N THR A 186 -2.69 -10.09 -22.77
CA THR A 186 -2.93 -9.09 -23.82
C THR A 186 -1.75 -8.11 -23.96
N LEU A 187 -0.70 -8.24 -23.14
CA LEU A 187 0.47 -7.36 -23.19
C LEU A 187 1.14 -7.27 -24.57
N PRO A 188 1.30 -8.37 -25.36
CA PRO A 188 1.86 -8.27 -26.70
C PRO A 188 1.06 -7.38 -27.65
N ASP A 189 -0.25 -7.28 -27.45
CA ASP A 189 -1.14 -6.48 -28.31
C ASP A 189 -1.25 -5.02 -27.84
N VAL A 190 -1.05 -4.78 -26.54
CA VAL A 190 -1.11 -3.44 -25.93
C VAL A 190 0.21 -2.68 -26.09
N LEU A 191 1.34 -3.39 -26.03
CA LEU A 191 2.65 -2.76 -26.06
C LEU A 191 3.04 -2.30 -27.48
N PRO A 192 3.91 -1.27 -27.58
CA PRO A 192 4.39 -0.78 -28.87
C PRO A 192 5.11 -1.87 -29.66
N THR A 193 4.86 -1.95 -30.98
CA THR A 193 5.43 -2.99 -31.85
C THR A 193 6.91 -2.79 -32.16
N ASP A 194 7.45 -1.60 -31.92
CA ASP A 194 8.86 -1.23 -32.07
C ASP A 194 9.72 -1.63 -30.87
N LEU A 195 9.13 -2.26 -29.85
CA LEU A 195 9.79 -2.59 -28.60
C LEU A 195 10.42 -3.99 -28.65
N ASP A 196 11.75 -4.04 -28.71
CA ASP A 196 12.49 -5.30 -28.87
C ASP A 196 12.39 -6.25 -27.66
N LYS A 197 12.37 -5.70 -26.44
CA LYS A 197 12.37 -6.48 -25.20
C LYS A 197 11.71 -5.74 -24.05
N VAL A 198 10.74 -6.39 -23.41
CA VAL A 198 10.08 -5.90 -22.19
C VAL A 198 10.26 -6.90 -21.04
N ARG A 199 10.47 -6.40 -19.82
CA ARG A 199 10.48 -7.22 -18.59
C ARG A 199 9.15 -7.04 -17.86
N ILE A 200 8.40 -8.13 -17.66
CA ILE A 200 7.07 -8.09 -17.03
C ILE A 200 7.16 -8.33 -15.52
N PHE A 201 6.46 -7.51 -14.74
CA PHE A 201 6.37 -7.59 -13.27
C PHE A 201 4.91 -7.58 -12.77
N ASP A 202 4.71 -7.99 -11.52
CA ASP A 202 3.41 -8.10 -10.82
C ASP A 202 3.49 -7.48 -9.42
#